data_AF-A0A2T4IDP2-F1
#
_entry.id   AF-A0A2T4IDP2-F1
#
_cell.length_a   1.000
_cell.length_b   1.000
_cell.length_c   1.000
_cell.angle_alpha   90.00
_cell.angle_beta   90.00
_cell.angle_gamma   90.00
#
_symmetry.space_group_name_H-M   'P 1'
#
loop_
_entity.id
_entity.type
_entity.pdbx_description
1 polymer ?
#
loop_
_entity_poly.entity_id
_entity_poly.type
_entity_poly.pdbx_seq_one_letter_code
_entity_poly.pdbx_strand_id
1 'polypeptide(L)'
;MHYVAVLQQFTTSVVLGTHTVLFPGITLSDFTWESRTRFVRLDDEVGQEAREEEDLLPGPPVHPRPDDKGKPVKLTAPSTPTALWTWQDAASTAVVIPDGPMPTELAGIGFDSWRGAPMDNAGWEQLAAQSLIDEPPFAPPPGKKAAAGVVVVERDGRVWVVAPSNAFGNYPATFPKGTRDAGMSLQGTALREAFEEAGLRVELTGFLVDVARSTSHTRYYLARRLSGNPADMGWESQCVMLTPVSELAALLTSKNDAPIIQAIKALASQ
;
A
#
# COMPACT_ATOMS: atom_id res chain seq x y z
N MET A 1 47.09 -17.81 -2.63
CA MET A 1 46.90 -17.00 -3.87
C MET A 1 45.79 -17.51 -4.81
N HIS A 2 45.18 -18.69 -4.61
CA HIS A 2 44.16 -19.21 -5.54
C HIS A 2 42.70 -18.83 -5.26
N TYR A 3 42.35 -18.37 -4.05
CA TYR A 3 40.95 -18.14 -3.66
C TYR A 3 40.34 -16.84 -4.23
N VAL A 4 41.15 -15.78 -4.35
CA VAL A 4 40.71 -14.48 -4.86
C VAL A 4 40.34 -14.55 -6.35
N ALA A 5 41.11 -15.32 -7.13
CA ALA A 5 40.83 -15.56 -8.55
C ALA A 5 39.51 -16.33 -8.75
N VAL A 6 39.22 -17.31 -7.88
CA VAL A 6 37.97 -18.08 -7.90
C VAL A 6 36.77 -17.18 -7.56
N LEU A 7 36.92 -16.31 -6.55
CA LEU A 7 35.86 -15.39 -6.15
C LEU A 7 35.55 -14.36 -7.25
N GLN A 8 36.56 -13.80 -7.90
CA GLN A 8 36.37 -12.84 -8.99
C GLN A 8 35.64 -13.47 -10.19
N GLN A 9 36.02 -14.68 -10.60
CA GLN A 9 35.36 -15.36 -11.71
C GLN A 9 33.93 -15.81 -11.37
N PHE A 10 33.67 -16.16 -10.11
CA PHE A 10 32.32 -16.43 -9.61
C PHE A 10 31.42 -15.20 -9.71
N THR A 11 31.87 -14.04 -9.22
CA THR A 11 31.12 -12.78 -9.31
C THR A 11 30.86 -12.39 -10.77
N THR A 12 31.86 -12.56 -11.65
CA THR A 12 31.71 -12.31 -13.09
C THR A 12 30.68 -13.26 -13.74
N SER A 13 30.66 -14.54 -13.36
CA SER A 13 29.73 -15.52 -13.94
C SER A 13 28.27 -15.28 -13.52
N VAL A 14 28.05 -14.83 -12.28
CA VAL A 14 26.72 -14.45 -11.75
C VAL A 14 26.21 -13.17 -12.42
N VAL A 15 27.07 -12.15 -12.59
CA VAL A 15 26.70 -10.89 -13.25
C VAL A 15 26.42 -11.07 -14.75
N LEU A 16 27.12 -12.00 -15.40
CA LEU A 16 26.96 -12.29 -16.84
C LEU A 16 25.90 -13.37 -17.14
N GLY A 17 25.22 -13.93 -16.13
CA GLY A 17 24.13 -14.90 -16.30
C GLY A 17 24.57 -16.26 -16.86
N THR A 18 25.84 -16.63 -16.68
CA THR A 18 26.37 -17.91 -17.17
C THR A 18 26.48 -18.91 -16.01
N HIS A 19 25.83 -20.06 -16.12
CA HIS A 19 25.76 -21.09 -15.05
C HIS A 19 26.99 -22.02 -14.97
N THR A 20 28.12 -21.67 -15.58
CA THR A 20 29.25 -22.60 -15.70
C THR A 20 30.55 -21.97 -15.19
N VAL A 21 31.03 -22.44 -14.04
CA VAL A 21 32.38 -22.17 -13.54
C VAL A 21 33.21 -23.43 -13.81
N LEU A 22 34.17 -23.38 -14.73
CA LEU A 22 34.97 -24.55 -15.11
C LEU A 22 36.24 -24.65 -14.25
N PHE A 23 36.17 -25.42 -13.16
CA PHE A 23 37.34 -25.96 -12.46
C PHE A 23 37.30 -27.50 -12.49
N PRO A 24 38.41 -28.19 -12.79
CA PRO A 24 38.45 -29.65 -12.77
C PRO A 24 38.12 -30.17 -11.36
N GLY A 25 36.98 -30.88 -11.23
CA GLY A 25 36.59 -31.57 -10.00
C GLY A 25 35.83 -30.75 -8.95
N ILE A 26 35.36 -29.53 -9.27
CA ILE A 26 34.52 -28.72 -8.37
C ILE A 26 33.29 -28.20 -9.13
N THR A 27 32.11 -28.36 -8.54
CA THR A 27 30.79 -27.96 -9.06
C THR A 27 30.11 -26.95 -8.13
N LEU A 28 29.04 -26.27 -8.61
CA LEU A 28 28.28 -25.33 -7.78
C LEU A 28 27.69 -25.98 -6.51
N SER A 29 27.38 -27.27 -6.55
CA SER A 29 26.90 -28.06 -5.41
C SER A 29 27.94 -28.29 -4.32
N ASP A 30 29.23 -28.07 -4.60
CA ASP A 30 30.31 -28.18 -3.61
C ASP A 30 30.44 -26.90 -2.76
N PHE A 31 29.71 -25.84 -3.09
CA PHE A 31 29.66 -24.60 -2.32
C PHE A 31 28.47 -24.64 -1.34
N THR A 32 28.77 -24.62 -0.04
CA THR A 32 27.78 -24.37 1.00
C THR A 32 27.78 -22.88 1.39
N TRP A 33 26.61 -22.27 1.39
CA TRP A 33 26.43 -20.93 1.94
C TRP A 33 26.37 -21.01 3.46
N GLU A 34 27.49 -20.73 4.11
CA GLU A 34 27.53 -20.45 5.54
C GLU A 34 27.59 -18.93 5.74
N SER A 35 26.51 -18.36 6.27
CA SER A 35 26.56 -17.02 6.88
C SER A 35 27.56 -17.06 8.04
N ARG A 36 28.76 -16.54 7.81
CA ARG A 36 29.79 -16.46 8.85
C ARG A 36 29.62 -15.18 9.66
N THR A 37 28.71 -15.22 10.63
CA THR A 37 28.81 -14.44 11.88
C THR A 37 29.53 -15.25 12.97
N ARG A 38 30.55 -16.04 12.61
CA ARG A 38 31.34 -16.80 13.60
C ARG A 38 32.73 -17.11 13.04
N PHE A 39 33.68 -16.22 13.29
CA PHE A 39 35.05 -16.51 13.75
C PHE A 39 35.75 -15.18 14.04
N VAL A 40 35.50 -14.62 15.23
CA VAL A 40 36.51 -13.86 15.96
C VAL A 40 36.81 -14.68 17.21
N ARG A 41 38.00 -15.27 17.27
CA ARG A 41 38.62 -15.64 18.54
C ARG A 41 39.63 -14.55 18.86
N LEU A 42 39.32 -13.81 19.91
CA LEU A 42 40.22 -13.21 20.90
C LEU A 42 41.46 -12.54 20.29
N ASP A 43 41.36 -11.23 20.04
CA ASP A 43 41.81 -10.24 21.01
C ASP A 43 41.29 -8.84 20.60
N ASP A 44 40.94 -8.06 21.62
CA ASP A 44 40.71 -6.62 21.66
C ASP A 44 39.48 -5.97 20.98
N GLU A 45 38.74 -5.25 21.84
CA GLU A 45 37.69 -4.25 21.59
C GLU A 45 36.35 -4.73 21.02
N VAL A 46 35.40 -4.92 21.95
CA VAL A 46 33.96 -5.09 21.66
C VAL A 46 33.41 -3.77 21.11
N GLY A 47 33.48 -3.59 19.80
CA GLY A 47 32.56 -2.74 19.06
C GLY A 47 31.23 -3.47 18.93
N GLN A 48 30.20 -3.01 19.64
CA GLN A 48 28.82 -3.35 19.28
C GLN A 48 28.56 -2.75 17.89
N GLU A 49 28.67 -3.54 16.82
CA GLU A 49 28.02 -3.17 15.56
C GLU A 49 26.51 -3.30 15.78
N ALA A 50 25.93 -2.21 16.30
CA ALA A 50 24.51 -1.96 16.26
C ALA A 50 24.09 -2.11 14.79
N ARG A 51 23.08 -2.95 14.51
CA ARG A 51 22.24 -2.67 13.35
C ARG A 51 21.80 -1.23 13.56
N GLU A 52 22.17 -0.32 12.67
CA GLU A 52 21.64 1.03 12.71
C GLU A 52 20.12 0.88 12.68
N GLU A 53 19.50 1.07 13.83
CA GLU A 53 18.05 1.10 13.94
C GLU A 53 17.63 2.28 13.09
N GLU A 54 16.92 2.01 11.99
CA GLU A 54 16.38 3.08 11.16
C GLU A 54 15.48 3.93 12.06
N ASP A 55 15.92 5.16 12.37
CA ASP A 55 15.19 6.08 13.23
C ASP A 55 13.97 6.61 12.46
N LEU A 56 12.85 5.90 12.61
CA LEU A 56 11.60 6.22 11.94
C LEU A 56 10.86 7.31 12.72
N LEU A 57 11.00 8.54 12.24
CA LEU A 57 10.33 9.69 12.83
C LEU A 57 8.86 9.78 12.39
N PRO A 58 7.95 10.22 13.27
CA PRO A 58 6.58 10.53 12.89
C PRO A 58 6.50 11.54 11.75
N GLY A 59 5.38 11.51 11.03
CA GLY A 59 5.08 12.49 9.99
C GLY A 59 5.00 13.93 10.51
N PRO A 60 4.96 14.91 9.59
CA PRO A 60 4.96 16.31 9.96
C PRO A 60 3.70 16.65 10.80
N PRO A 61 3.79 17.60 11.76
CA PRO A 61 2.65 18.01 12.58
C PRO A 61 1.58 18.79 11.80
N VAL A 62 1.86 19.14 10.55
CA VAL A 62 0.92 19.77 9.60
C VAL A 62 0.96 18.96 8.32
N HIS A 63 -0.20 18.55 7.83
CA HIS A 63 -0.32 17.84 6.58
C HIS A 63 0.13 18.74 5.41
N PRO A 64 0.96 18.25 4.48
CA PRO A 64 1.50 19.06 3.38
C PRO A 64 0.45 19.50 2.37
N ARG A 65 -0.62 18.72 2.20
CA ARG A 65 -1.81 19.11 1.39
C ARG A 65 -2.80 19.86 2.30
N PRO A 66 -3.32 21.03 1.89
CA PRO A 66 -4.35 21.77 2.64
C PRO A 66 -5.73 21.12 2.51
N ASP A 67 -6.68 21.55 3.34
CA ASP A 67 -8.09 21.17 3.21
C ASP A 67 -8.75 21.74 1.93
N ASP A 68 -9.99 21.37 1.67
CA ASP A 68 -10.76 21.83 0.50
C ASP A 68 -10.97 23.35 0.44
N LYS A 69 -10.69 24.06 1.55
CA LYS A 69 -10.76 25.53 1.67
C LYS A 69 -9.38 26.18 1.61
N GLY A 70 -8.34 25.42 1.30
CA GLY A 70 -6.95 25.87 1.24
C GLY A 70 -6.32 26.11 2.62
N LYS A 71 -6.90 25.60 3.71
CA LYS A 71 -6.38 25.80 5.07
C LYS A 71 -5.40 24.69 5.47
N PRO A 72 -4.36 25.00 6.25
CA PRO A 72 -3.47 23.99 6.81
C PRO A 72 -4.22 23.02 7.74
N VAL A 73 -3.94 21.72 7.60
CA VAL A 73 -4.50 20.66 8.45
C VAL A 73 -3.45 20.24 9.48
N LYS A 74 -3.73 20.50 10.77
CA LYS A 74 -2.85 20.06 11.86
C LYS A 74 -3.12 18.61 12.22
N LEU A 75 -2.06 17.85 12.42
CA LEU A 75 -2.10 16.46 12.89
C LEU A 75 -1.74 16.43 14.38
N THR A 76 -2.67 15.97 15.22
CA THR A 76 -2.47 15.91 16.68
C THR A 76 -1.58 14.73 17.08
N ALA A 77 -1.64 13.65 16.31
CA ALA A 77 -0.80 12.47 16.45
C ALA A 77 -0.46 11.93 15.05
N PRO A 78 0.56 12.53 14.38
CA PRO A 78 1.02 12.04 13.08
C PRO A 78 1.44 10.57 13.16
N SER A 79 1.13 9.81 12.11
CA SER A 79 1.57 8.43 11.98
C SER A 79 3.09 8.33 11.84
N THR A 80 3.67 7.19 12.20
CA THR A 80 5.07 6.86 11.94
C THR A 80 5.17 5.92 10.74
N PRO A 81 6.05 6.17 9.75
CA PRO A 81 6.26 5.25 8.64
C PRO A 81 6.91 3.95 9.12
N THR A 82 6.93 2.94 8.26
CA THR A 82 7.77 1.76 8.45
C THR A 82 9.01 1.85 7.59
N ALA A 83 10.01 1.05 7.94
CA ALA A 83 11.24 0.90 7.18
C ALA A 83 10.97 0.47 5.72
N LEU A 84 11.79 0.96 4.78
CA LEU A 84 11.57 0.73 3.33
C LEU A 84 11.55 -0.75 2.93
N TRP A 85 12.24 -1.63 3.67
CA TRP A 85 12.24 -3.07 3.39
C TRP A 85 10.86 -3.71 3.58
N THR A 86 9.99 -3.15 4.43
CA THR A 86 8.62 -3.68 4.67
C THR A 86 7.76 -3.66 3.39
N TRP A 87 8.09 -2.80 2.44
CA TRP A 87 7.44 -2.76 1.13
C TRP A 87 7.70 -4.01 0.29
N GLN A 88 8.83 -4.70 0.50
CA GLN A 88 9.18 -5.93 -0.23
C GLN A 88 8.79 -7.20 0.55
N ASP A 89 8.41 -7.07 1.82
CA ASP A 89 7.95 -8.18 2.64
C ASP A 89 6.43 -8.27 2.64
N ALA A 90 5.89 -9.26 1.92
CA ALA A 90 4.45 -9.50 1.82
C ALA A 90 3.79 -9.89 3.15
N ALA A 91 4.56 -10.30 4.16
CA ALA A 91 4.06 -10.60 5.50
C ALA A 91 4.01 -9.37 6.42
N SER A 92 4.60 -8.24 6.00
CA SER A 92 4.66 -7.01 6.78
C SER A 92 3.62 -5.98 6.30
N THR A 93 3.13 -5.19 7.25
CA THR A 93 2.42 -3.94 6.95
C THR A 93 3.42 -2.86 6.64
N ALA A 94 3.40 -2.34 5.40
CA ALA A 94 4.18 -1.17 5.01
C ALA A 94 3.37 0.11 5.23
N VAL A 95 3.99 1.17 5.75
CA VAL A 95 3.34 2.45 6.07
C VAL A 95 4.15 3.59 5.47
N VAL A 96 3.47 4.49 4.75
CA VAL A 96 4.03 5.76 4.29
C VAL A 96 3.22 6.93 4.82
N ILE A 97 3.95 7.93 5.30
CA ILE A 97 3.44 9.25 5.70
C ILE A 97 3.46 10.21 4.49
N PRO A 98 2.74 11.34 4.53
CA PRO A 98 2.77 12.32 3.44
C PRO A 98 4.20 12.75 3.10
N ASP A 99 4.54 12.78 1.80
CA ASP A 99 5.88 13.03 1.27
C ASP A 99 7.00 12.11 1.81
N GLY A 100 6.62 10.96 2.39
CA GLY A 100 7.55 9.97 2.89
C GLY A 100 8.31 9.23 1.78
N PRO A 101 9.44 8.59 2.12
CA PRO A 101 10.20 7.82 1.16
C PRO A 101 9.39 6.61 0.66
N MET A 102 9.57 6.30 -0.63
CA MET A 102 8.93 5.17 -1.30
C MET A 102 9.99 4.33 -2.03
N PRO A 103 9.84 3.01 -2.11
CA PRO A 103 10.64 2.20 -3.03
C PRO A 103 10.38 2.63 -4.48
N THR A 104 11.25 2.23 -5.40
CA THR A 104 11.08 2.53 -6.83
C THR A 104 9.84 1.88 -7.42
N GLU A 105 9.53 0.66 -6.99
CA GLU A 105 8.38 -0.10 -7.46
C GLU A 105 7.92 -1.15 -6.44
N LEU A 106 6.71 -1.66 -6.66
CA LEU A 106 6.18 -2.85 -6.02
C LEU A 106 5.60 -3.78 -7.10
N ALA A 107 6.07 -5.03 -7.13
CA ALA A 107 5.63 -6.06 -8.08
C ALA A 107 5.66 -5.58 -9.55
N GLY A 108 6.71 -4.85 -9.94
CA GLY A 108 6.91 -4.30 -11.29
C GLY A 108 6.05 -3.08 -11.63
N ILE A 109 5.38 -2.46 -10.64
CA ILE A 109 4.60 -1.23 -10.83
C ILE A 109 5.25 -0.12 -10.02
N GLY A 110 5.77 0.90 -10.72
CA GLY A 110 6.40 2.08 -10.12
C GLY A 110 5.47 2.95 -9.29
N PHE A 111 6.06 3.73 -8.37
CA PHE A 111 5.36 4.71 -7.55
C PHE A 111 5.51 6.12 -8.10
N ASP A 112 4.88 6.36 -9.26
CA ASP A 112 4.85 7.67 -9.90
C ASP A 112 3.60 8.47 -9.51
N SER A 113 3.79 9.74 -9.15
CA SER A 113 2.69 10.69 -8.93
C SER A 113 1.78 10.75 -10.17
N TRP A 114 0.48 10.56 -9.97
CA TRP A 114 -0.48 10.60 -11.08
C TRP A 114 -0.87 12.05 -11.43
N ARG A 115 0.00 12.74 -12.15
CA ARG A 115 -0.18 14.16 -12.52
C ARG A 115 -1.39 14.44 -13.42
N GLY A 116 -1.92 13.41 -14.09
CA GLY A 116 -3.09 13.50 -14.97
C GLY A 116 -4.39 13.03 -14.31
N ALA A 117 -4.47 13.00 -12.98
CA ALA A 117 -5.70 12.67 -12.28
C ALA A 117 -6.80 13.71 -12.63
N PRO A 118 -8.06 13.28 -12.82
CA PRO A 118 -9.18 14.20 -12.99
C PRO A 118 -9.30 15.18 -11.82
N MET A 119 -9.68 16.42 -12.14
CA MET A 119 -9.89 17.48 -11.14
C MET A 119 -11.37 17.82 -10.94
N ASP A 120 -12.26 17.14 -11.65
CA ASP A 120 -13.70 17.37 -11.61
C ASP A 120 -14.50 16.08 -11.80
N ASN A 121 -15.80 16.15 -11.51
CA ASN A 121 -16.69 15.01 -11.61
C ASN A 121 -16.76 14.45 -13.03
N ALA A 122 -16.72 15.31 -14.06
CA ALA A 122 -16.81 14.87 -15.45
C ALA A 122 -15.63 13.99 -15.86
N GLY A 123 -14.41 14.35 -15.46
CA GLY A 123 -13.22 13.56 -15.74
C GLY A 123 -13.22 12.22 -14.99
N TRP A 124 -13.69 12.18 -13.74
CA TRP A 124 -13.86 10.92 -13.01
C TRP A 124 -14.91 10.01 -13.65
N GLU A 125 -16.01 10.56 -14.14
CA GLU A 125 -17.02 9.80 -14.88
C GLU A 125 -16.48 9.24 -16.20
N GLN A 126 -15.70 10.02 -16.94
CA GLN A 126 -15.03 9.56 -18.16
C GLN A 126 -14.05 8.42 -17.88
N LEU A 127 -13.38 8.45 -16.72
CA LEU A 127 -12.50 7.37 -16.31
C LEU A 127 -13.29 6.12 -15.91
N ALA A 128 -14.37 6.28 -15.11
CA ALA A 128 -15.25 5.18 -14.72
C ALA A 128 -15.85 4.47 -15.94
N ALA A 129 -16.23 5.22 -16.98
CA ALA A 129 -16.77 4.67 -18.22
C ALA A 129 -15.79 3.75 -18.99
N GLN A 130 -14.50 3.75 -18.66
CA GLN A 130 -13.50 2.86 -19.28
C GLN A 130 -13.49 1.47 -18.64
N SER A 131 -14.07 1.29 -17.46
CA SER A 131 -14.09 0.04 -16.70
C SER A 131 -15.52 -0.33 -16.35
N LEU A 132 -16.26 -0.84 -17.35
CA LEU A 132 -17.64 -1.30 -17.13
C LEU A 132 -17.61 -2.61 -16.33
N ILE A 133 -17.86 -2.50 -15.03
CA ILE A 133 -18.11 -3.64 -14.16
C ILE A 133 -19.62 -3.91 -14.08
N ASP A 134 -19.97 -5.19 -14.11
CA ASP A 134 -21.33 -5.61 -13.78
C ASP A 134 -21.54 -5.50 -12.27
N GLU A 135 -22.64 -4.86 -11.86
CA GLU A 135 -22.91 -4.59 -10.45
C GLU A 135 -24.41 -4.65 -10.15
N PRO A 136 -24.81 -5.18 -8.98
CA PRO A 136 -26.21 -5.28 -8.61
C PRO A 136 -26.85 -3.89 -8.46
N PRO A 137 -28.18 -3.76 -8.60
CA PRO A 137 -28.87 -2.50 -8.32
C PRO A 137 -28.50 -1.94 -6.94
N PHE A 138 -28.21 -0.64 -6.87
CA PHE A 138 -27.87 0.04 -5.62
C PHE A 138 -29.05 0.85 -5.10
N ALA A 139 -29.59 0.44 -3.94
CA ALA A 139 -30.73 1.11 -3.31
C ALA A 139 -30.41 1.45 -1.84
N PRO A 140 -29.91 2.67 -1.55
CA PRO A 140 -29.72 3.13 -0.19
C PRO A 140 -31.04 3.10 0.60
N PRO A 141 -31.04 2.58 1.84
CA PRO A 141 -32.17 2.70 2.74
C PRO A 141 -32.56 4.17 2.95
N PRO A 142 -33.85 4.45 3.22
CA PRO A 142 -34.32 5.80 3.50
C PRO A 142 -33.46 6.52 4.55
N GLY A 143 -33.09 7.77 4.25
CA GLY A 143 -32.27 8.61 5.14
C GLY A 143 -30.77 8.37 5.07
N LYS A 144 -30.28 7.42 4.27
CA LYS A 144 -28.84 7.19 4.08
C LYS A 144 -28.33 7.81 2.78
N LYS A 145 -27.18 8.47 2.86
CA LYS A 145 -26.48 8.99 1.69
C LYS A 145 -25.85 7.85 0.89
N ALA A 146 -25.85 7.96 -0.43
CA ALA A 146 -25.06 7.10 -1.29
C ALA A 146 -23.57 7.43 -1.13
N ALA A 147 -22.75 6.39 -1.00
CA ALA A 147 -21.30 6.51 -0.85
C ALA A 147 -20.63 5.36 -1.60
N ALA A 148 -19.36 5.53 -1.94
CA ALA A 148 -18.57 4.48 -2.55
C ALA A 148 -17.17 4.41 -1.95
N GLY A 149 -16.56 3.25 -2.06
CA GLY A 149 -15.19 2.99 -1.63
C GLY A 149 -14.51 1.96 -2.51
N VAL A 150 -13.22 1.79 -2.29
CA VAL A 150 -12.40 0.86 -3.06
C VAL A 150 -11.59 -0.04 -2.14
N VAL A 151 -11.43 -1.29 -2.55
CA VAL A 151 -10.51 -2.25 -1.96
C VAL A 151 -9.50 -2.62 -3.03
N VAL A 152 -8.29 -2.10 -2.88
CA VAL A 152 -7.20 -2.33 -3.84
C VAL A 152 -6.34 -3.48 -3.34
N VAL A 153 -6.27 -4.57 -4.11
CA VAL A 153 -5.50 -5.77 -3.78
C VAL A 153 -4.28 -5.85 -4.69
N GLU A 154 -3.09 -5.95 -4.10
CA GLU A 154 -1.84 -6.18 -4.82
C GLU A 154 -1.66 -7.65 -5.20
N ARG A 155 -0.75 -7.92 -6.14
CA ARG A 155 -0.44 -9.28 -6.60
C ARG A 155 0.09 -10.20 -5.50
N ASP A 156 0.74 -9.62 -4.48
CA ASP A 156 1.24 -10.35 -3.31
C ASP A 156 0.15 -10.59 -2.24
N GLY A 157 -1.10 -10.21 -2.52
CA GLY A 157 -2.25 -10.41 -1.65
C GLY A 157 -2.43 -9.35 -0.58
N ARG A 158 -1.54 -8.37 -0.46
CA ARG A 158 -1.73 -7.25 0.48
C ARG A 158 -2.78 -6.27 -0.05
N VAL A 159 -3.37 -5.54 0.87
CA VAL A 159 -4.50 -4.64 0.63
C VAL A 159 -4.15 -3.23 1.10
N TRP A 160 -4.49 -2.24 0.28
CA TRP A 160 -4.30 -0.84 0.62
C TRP A 160 -5.40 -0.32 1.55
N VAL A 161 -5.00 0.37 2.61
CA VAL A 161 -5.87 1.02 3.59
C VAL A 161 -5.28 2.37 3.99
N VAL A 162 -6.09 3.23 4.60
CA VAL A 162 -5.70 4.59 5.00
C VAL A 162 -5.94 4.81 6.48
N ALA A 163 -5.10 5.63 7.11
CA ALA A 163 -5.38 6.19 8.43
C ALA A 163 -5.94 7.61 8.27
N PRO A 164 -7.20 7.87 8.64
CA PRO A 164 -7.76 9.21 8.55
C PRO A 164 -6.99 10.20 9.43
N SER A 165 -6.79 11.41 8.93
CA SER A 165 -6.21 12.52 9.70
C SER A 165 -6.97 12.73 11.01
N ASN A 166 -6.23 12.70 12.12
CA ASN A 166 -6.78 12.81 13.48
C ASN A 166 -7.87 11.76 13.81
N ALA A 167 -7.80 10.57 13.20
CA ALA A 167 -8.77 9.49 13.37
C ALA A 167 -10.23 9.93 13.10
N PHE A 168 -10.44 10.75 12.07
CA PHE A 168 -11.78 11.17 11.65
C PHE A 168 -12.71 9.95 11.47
N GLY A 169 -13.87 9.97 12.13
CA GLY A 169 -14.78 8.83 12.19
C GLY A 169 -14.55 7.87 13.36
N ASN A 170 -13.56 8.15 14.22
CA ASN A 170 -13.22 7.41 15.44
C ASN A 170 -12.78 5.96 15.19
N TYR A 171 -11.92 5.77 14.20
CA TYR A 171 -11.23 4.50 13.92
C TYR A 171 -9.80 4.79 13.42
N PRO A 172 -8.83 3.91 13.70
CA PRO A 172 -7.42 4.14 13.37
C PRO A 172 -7.13 4.01 11.88
N ALA A 173 -7.90 3.17 11.17
CA ALA A 173 -7.71 2.88 9.77
C ALA A 173 -9.02 2.42 9.13
N THR A 174 -9.15 2.60 7.81
CA THR A 174 -10.28 2.11 7.02
C THR A 174 -9.89 1.98 5.54
N PHE A 175 -10.81 1.48 4.72
CA PHE A 175 -10.64 1.49 3.26
C PHE A 175 -10.97 2.87 2.69
N PRO A 176 -10.32 3.32 1.60
CA PRO A 176 -10.63 4.59 0.96
C PRO A 176 -12.10 4.69 0.56
N LYS A 177 -12.81 5.73 1.00
CA LYS A 177 -14.26 5.88 0.78
C LYS A 177 -14.83 7.23 1.19
N GLY A 178 -15.78 7.70 0.40
CA GLY A 178 -16.53 8.91 0.69
C GLY A 178 -17.92 8.96 0.07
N THR A 179 -18.58 10.10 0.27
CA THR A 179 -19.96 10.31 -0.15
C THR A 179 -20.00 10.62 -1.65
N ARG A 180 -20.99 10.07 -2.35
CA ARG A 180 -21.20 10.34 -3.77
C ARG A 180 -21.68 11.77 -3.97
N ASP A 181 -20.97 12.52 -4.81
CA ASP A 181 -21.39 13.86 -5.21
C ASP A 181 -22.59 13.83 -6.16
N ALA A 182 -23.29 14.96 -6.27
CA ALA A 182 -24.39 15.09 -7.19
C ALA A 182 -23.90 14.91 -8.64
N GLY A 183 -24.57 14.03 -9.39
CA GLY A 183 -24.23 13.73 -10.79
C GLY A 183 -23.05 12.78 -10.99
N MET A 184 -22.40 12.32 -9.92
CA MET A 184 -21.32 11.34 -9.99
C MET A 184 -21.88 9.91 -9.86
N SER A 185 -21.31 8.95 -10.57
CA SER A 185 -21.52 7.52 -10.37
C SER A 185 -20.79 7.05 -9.11
N LEU A 186 -21.18 5.87 -8.60
CA LEU A 186 -20.47 5.25 -7.48
C LEU A 186 -19.07 4.79 -7.89
N GLN A 187 -18.89 4.35 -9.14
CA GLN A 187 -17.58 3.95 -9.67
C GLN A 187 -16.65 5.15 -9.76
N GLY A 188 -17.11 6.27 -10.33
CA GLY A 188 -16.35 7.53 -10.36
C GLY A 188 -16.00 8.02 -8.96
N THR A 189 -16.94 7.91 -8.01
CA THR A 189 -16.68 8.23 -6.59
C THR A 189 -15.56 7.35 -6.04
N ALA A 190 -15.63 6.02 -6.20
CA ALA A 190 -14.59 5.13 -5.69
C ALA A 190 -13.20 5.38 -6.28
N LEU A 191 -13.12 5.73 -7.57
CA LEU A 191 -11.87 6.11 -8.24
C LEU A 191 -11.30 7.42 -7.68
N ARG A 192 -12.15 8.43 -7.45
CA ARG A 192 -11.76 9.70 -6.83
C ARG A 192 -11.20 9.46 -5.43
N GLU A 193 -11.92 8.71 -4.60
CA GLU A 193 -11.52 8.41 -3.21
C GLU A 193 -10.22 7.59 -3.15
N ALA A 194 -9.98 6.68 -4.10
CA ALA A 194 -8.70 5.96 -4.20
C ALA A 194 -7.50 6.90 -4.39
N PHE A 195 -7.69 7.96 -5.19
CA PHE A 195 -6.66 8.95 -5.46
C PHE A 195 -6.55 9.97 -4.33
N GLU A 196 -7.67 10.53 -3.88
CA GLU A 196 -7.69 11.59 -2.87
C GLU A 196 -7.24 11.08 -1.50
N GLU A 197 -7.75 9.94 -1.03
CA GLU A 197 -7.39 9.45 0.31
C GLU A 197 -6.09 8.62 0.29
N ALA A 198 -5.72 7.99 -0.83
CA ALA A 198 -4.59 7.06 -0.88
C ALA A 198 -3.52 7.33 -1.95
N GLY A 199 -3.65 8.36 -2.79
CA GLY A 199 -2.68 8.68 -3.85
C GLY A 199 -2.61 7.65 -4.98
N LEU A 200 -3.55 6.71 -5.06
CA LEU A 200 -3.49 5.57 -5.97
C LEU A 200 -4.29 5.83 -7.26
N ARG A 201 -3.71 5.40 -8.39
CA ARG A 201 -4.46 5.21 -9.64
C ARG A 201 -4.83 3.74 -9.76
N VAL A 202 -6.12 3.47 -9.88
CA VAL A 202 -6.64 2.10 -9.84
C VAL A 202 -7.58 1.81 -11.02
N GLU A 203 -7.75 0.54 -11.30
CA GLU A 203 -8.80 0.02 -12.18
C GLU A 203 -9.80 -0.78 -11.34
N LEU A 204 -11.10 -0.50 -11.49
CA LEU A 204 -12.14 -1.30 -10.86
C LEU A 204 -12.28 -2.63 -11.61
N THR A 205 -12.30 -3.71 -10.85
CA THR A 205 -12.34 -5.09 -11.38
C THR A 205 -13.64 -5.81 -11.05
N GLY A 206 -14.44 -5.29 -10.11
CA GLY A 206 -15.76 -5.81 -9.84
C GLY A 206 -16.42 -5.18 -8.62
N PHE A 207 -17.71 -5.49 -8.45
CA PHE A 207 -18.43 -5.26 -7.20
C PHE A 207 -17.87 -6.17 -6.09
N LEU A 208 -17.71 -5.63 -4.87
CA LEU A 208 -17.29 -6.42 -3.70
C LEU A 208 -18.44 -6.61 -2.70
N VAL A 209 -18.91 -5.51 -2.10
CA VAL A 209 -19.93 -5.55 -1.05
C VAL A 209 -20.59 -4.19 -0.84
N ASP A 210 -21.86 -4.21 -0.44
CA ASP A 210 -22.60 -3.03 0.01
C ASP A 210 -22.70 -3.03 1.55
N VAL A 211 -22.34 -1.91 2.18
CA VAL A 211 -22.28 -1.79 3.65
C VAL A 211 -23.11 -0.62 4.15
N ALA A 212 -24.08 -0.91 5.01
CA ALA A 212 -24.86 0.09 5.72
C ALA A 212 -24.05 0.69 6.89
N ARG A 213 -23.69 1.98 6.81
CA ARG A 213 -23.02 2.74 7.89
C ARG A 213 -24.00 3.65 8.63
N SER A 214 -23.54 4.46 9.58
CA SER A 214 -24.41 5.31 10.40
C SER A 214 -25.24 6.30 9.57
N THR A 215 -24.62 6.99 8.61
CA THR A 215 -25.26 8.05 7.80
C THR A 215 -25.27 7.74 6.29
N SER A 216 -24.56 6.69 5.87
CA SER A 216 -24.41 6.32 4.47
C SER A 216 -24.70 4.84 4.23
N HIS A 217 -25.03 4.51 3.00
CA HIS A 217 -24.90 3.18 2.45
C HIS A 217 -23.74 3.23 1.46
N THR A 218 -22.72 2.41 1.66
CA THR A 218 -21.46 2.50 0.91
C THR A 218 -21.25 1.25 0.08
N ARG A 219 -21.11 1.41 -1.23
CA ARG A 219 -20.67 0.34 -2.13
C ARG A 219 -19.16 0.27 -2.18
N TYR A 220 -18.59 -0.91 -1.97
CA TYR A 220 -17.17 -1.15 -2.17
C TYR A 220 -16.94 -1.94 -3.46
N TYR A 221 -15.91 -1.51 -4.19
CA TYR A 221 -15.43 -2.18 -5.40
C TYR A 221 -14.09 -2.84 -5.14
N LEU A 222 -13.86 -3.99 -5.79
CA LEU A 222 -12.54 -4.59 -5.88
C LEU A 222 -11.75 -3.87 -6.99
N ALA A 223 -10.48 -3.59 -6.74
CA ALA A 223 -9.62 -2.92 -7.70
C ALA A 223 -8.19 -3.46 -7.67
N ARG A 224 -7.46 -3.16 -8.75
CA ARG A 224 -6.00 -3.35 -8.83
C ARG A 224 -5.32 -2.01 -9.07
N ARG A 225 -4.11 -1.84 -8.55
CA ARG A 225 -3.30 -0.65 -8.80
C ARG A 225 -2.76 -0.65 -10.23
N LEU A 226 -2.82 0.52 -10.87
CA LEU A 226 -2.22 0.79 -12.18
C LEU A 226 -0.95 1.62 -12.05
N SER A 227 -0.98 2.63 -11.17
CA SER A 227 0.12 3.54 -10.85
C SER A 227 -0.26 4.36 -9.61
N GLY A 228 0.35 5.52 -9.41
CA GLY A 228 0.08 6.40 -8.27
C GLY A 228 1.15 6.24 -7.21
N ASN A 229 1.26 7.25 -6.35
CA ASN A 229 2.21 7.27 -5.26
C ASN A 229 1.44 7.50 -3.97
N PRO A 230 1.41 6.53 -3.04
CA PRO A 230 0.70 6.70 -1.79
C PRO A 230 1.22 7.85 -0.95
N ALA A 231 2.49 8.26 -1.05
CA ALA A 231 3.02 9.45 -0.39
C ALA A 231 2.33 10.77 -0.83
N ASP A 232 1.59 10.74 -1.94
CA ASP A 232 0.79 11.87 -2.46
C ASP A 232 -0.61 11.97 -1.86
N MET A 233 -0.97 11.14 -0.89
CA MET A 233 -2.27 11.17 -0.20
C MET A 233 -2.74 12.59 0.14
N GLY A 234 -4.04 12.83 -0.02
CA GLY A 234 -4.70 14.06 0.34
C GLY A 234 -4.82 14.22 1.86
N TRP A 235 -5.24 15.41 2.27
CA TRP A 235 -5.27 15.87 3.66
C TRP A 235 -6.17 15.05 4.59
N GLU A 236 -7.10 14.29 4.02
CA GLU A 236 -8.02 13.43 4.78
C GLU A 236 -7.31 12.21 5.38
N SER A 237 -6.11 11.87 4.88
CA SER A 237 -5.29 10.76 5.38
C SER A 237 -3.98 11.27 5.97
N GLN A 238 -3.54 10.68 7.08
CA GLN A 238 -2.23 10.96 7.70
C GLN A 238 -1.19 9.85 7.46
N CYS A 239 -1.63 8.69 6.97
CA CYS A 239 -0.77 7.70 6.33
C CYS A 239 -1.59 6.76 5.43
N VAL A 240 -0.88 6.12 4.51
CA VAL A 240 -1.38 5.01 3.69
C VAL A 240 -0.61 3.75 4.08
N MET A 241 -1.30 2.62 4.15
CA MET A 241 -0.73 1.35 4.57
C MET A 241 -1.03 0.26 3.55
N LEU A 242 -0.04 -0.59 3.28
CA LEU A 242 -0.18 -1.82 2.51
C LEU A 242 -0.09 -3.00 3.46
N THR A 243 -1.21 -3.69 3.68
CA THR A 243 -1.42 -4.59 4.83
C THR A 243 -1.79 -6.00 4.37
N PRO A 244 -1.19 -7.07 4.94
CA PRO A 244 -1.64 -8.45 4.69
C PRO A 244 -3.07 -8.68 5.16
N VAL A 245 -3.83 -9.53 4.44
CA VAL A 245 -5.24 -9.83 4.79
C VAL A 245 -5.40 -10.39 6.22
N SER A 246 -4.38 -11.09 6.74
CA SER A 246 -4.37 -11.60 8.11
C SER A 246 -4.41 -10.50 9.17
N GLU A 247 -3.80 -9.34 8.89
CA GLU A 247 -3.66 -8.23 9.82
C GLU A 247 -4.84 -7.24 9.77
N LEU A 248 -5.66 -7.29 8.71
CA LEU A 248 -6.77 -6.35 8.51
C LEU A 248 -7.74 -6.31 9.69
N ALA A 249 -8.04 -7.45 10.33
CA ALA A 249 -8.97 -7.48 11.46
C ALA A 249 -8.42 -6.82 12.74
N ALA A 250 -7.10 -6.81 12.90
CA ALA A 250 -6.44 -6.12 14.00
C ALA A 250 -6.36 -4.61 13.74
N LEU A 251 -6.11 -4.23 12.48
CA LEU A 251 -5.93 -2.84 12.07
C LEU A 251 -7.26 -2.08 11.90
N LEU A 252 -8.24 -2.70 11.23
CA LEU A 252 -9.54 -2.10 10.89
C LEU A 252 -10.59 -2.43 11.95
N THR A 253 -10.58 -1.66 13.05
CA THR A 253 -11.39 -1.97 14.23
C THR A 253 -12.86 -1.52 14.12
N SER A 254 -13.24 -0.83 13.05
CA SER A 254 -14.62 -0.44 12.84
C SER A 254 -15.49 -1.65 12.51
N LYS A 255 -16.65 -1.79 13.17
CA LYS A 255 -17.64 -2.83 12.84
C LYS A 255 -18.11 -2.80 11.38
N ASN A 256 -17.99 -1.64 10.72
CA ASN A 256 -18.40 -1.46 9.33
C ASN A 256 -17.36 -2.04 8.35
N ASP A 257 -16.14 -2.31 8.80
CA ASP A 257 -15.09 -2.88 7.95
C ASP A 257 -15.13 -4.42 7.97
N ALA A 258 -15.75 -5.04 8.99
CA ALA A 258 -15.86 -6.48 9.12
C ALA A 258 -16.51 -7.19 7.90
N PRO A 259 -17.63 -6.71 7.31
CA PRO A 259 -18.20 -7.32 6.10
C PRO A 259 -17.26 -7.25 4.90
N ILE A 260 -16.44 -6.19 4.81
CA ILE A 260 -15.48 -5.98 3.72
C ILE A 260 -14.32 -6.96 3.88
N ILE A 261 -13.78 -7.12 5.09
CA ILE A 261 -12.73 -8.10 5.40
C ILE A 261 -13.21 -9.53 5.11
N GLN A 262 -14.46 -9.85 5.44
CA GLN A 262 -15.06 -11.14 5.10
C GLN A 262 -15.13 -11.37 3.59
N ALA A 263 -15.56 -10.35 2.83
CA ALA A 263 -15.59 -10.43 1.37
C ALA A 263 -14.19 -10.62 0.76
N ILE A 264 -13.16 -9.92 1.27
CA ILE A 264 -11.77 -10.08 0.84
C ILE A 264 -11.26 -11.50 1.11
N LYS A 265 -11.51 -12.04 2.32
CA LYS A 265 -11.09 -13.40 2.68
C LYS A 265 -11.76 -14.47 1.80
N ALA A 266 -12.99 -14.25 1.38
CA ALA A 266 -13.70 -15.15 0.49
C ALA A 266 -13.07 -15.20 -0.92
N LEU A 267 -12.47 -14.11 -1.39
CA LEU A 267 -11.75 -14.08 -2.68
C LEU A 267 -10.44 -14.88 -2.62
N ALA A 268 -9.70 -14.80 -1.51
CA ALA A 268 -8.44 -15.52 -1.34
C ALA A 268 -8.61 -17.04 -1.16
N SER A 269 -9.85 -17.51 -0.99
CA SER A 269 -10.18 -18.94 -0.80
C SER A 269 -10.66 -19.62 -2.10
N GLN A 270 -10.67 -18.90 -3.22
CA GLN A 270 -11.06 -19.38 -4.56
C GLN A 270 -9.82 -19.63 -5.41
#